data_AF-A0AAV4H016-F1
#
_entry.id   AF-A0AAV4H016-F1
#
_cell.length_a   1.000
_cell.length_b   1.000
_cell.length_c   1.000
_cell.angle_alpha   90.00
_cell.angle_beta   90.00
_cell.angle_gamma   90.00
#
_symmetry.space_group_name_H-M   'P 1'
#
loop_
_entity.id
_entity.type
_entity.pdbx_description
1 polymer ?
#
loop_
_entity_poly.entity_id
_entity_poly.type
_entity_poly.pdbx_seq_one_letter_code
_entity_poly.pdbx_strand_id
1 'polypeptide(L)'
;MAPKKKSVNEWEEAFKLADKDGSGTLEKKELTELLKEGSCNMPESQIDNVFVYFDGPEGDQRITMEEFIKGMRNIEIFIGRLRSLFDKFDTDKSGYLDSNELRKVMEFSGHKFTDSEINDILKGADSSGDGKISFDEFLNACT
;
A
#
# COMPACT_ATOMS: atom_id res chain seq x y z
N MET A 1 -10.51 3.70 -19.19
CA MET A 1 -11.52 3.35 -18.17
C MET A 1 -11.02 3.90 -16.85
N ALA A 2 -11.77 4.78 -16.19
CA ALA A 2 -11.39 5.30 -14.87
C ALA A 2 -11.48 4.17 -13.83
N PRO A 3 -10.55 4.04 -12.88
CA PRO A 3 -10.73 3.15 -11.75
C PRO A 3 -11.99 3.61 -11.01
N LYS A 4 -12.99 2.74 -10.90
CA LYS A 4 -14.18 3.01 -10.08
C LYS A 4 -13.66 3.23 -8.67
N LYS A 5 -13.79 4.45 -8.15
CA LYS A 5 -13.56 4.73 -6.72
C LYS A 5 -14.36 3.69 -5.95
N LYS A 6 -13.69 2.87 -5.15
CA LYS A 6 -14.39 1.90 -4.33
C LYS A 6 -15.29 2.69 -3.38
N SER A 7 -16.61 2.52 -3.51
CA SER A 7 -17.57 3.21 -2.65
C SER A 7 -17.56 2.58 -1.26
N VAL A 8 -17.92 3.35 -0.23
CA VAL A 8 -17.99 2.86 1.17
C VAL A 8 -18.74 1.53 1.28
N ASN A 9 -19.76 1.35 0.45
CA ASN A 9 -20.57 0.13 0.38
C ASN A 9 -19.75 -1.12 0.01
N GLU A 10 -18.73 -1.03 -0.84
CA GLU A 10 -17.90 -2.21 -1.19
C GLU A 10 -17.05 -2.69 -0.01
N TRP A 11 -16.60 -1.76 0.85
CA TRP A 11 -15.87 -2.12 2.07
C TRP A 11 -16.79 -2.67 3.16
N GLU A 12 -18.02 -2.19 3.25
CA GLU A 12 -19.04 -2.77 4.13
C GLU A 12 -19.44 -4.19 3.71
N GLU A 13 -19.57 -4.45 2.40
CA GLU A 13 -19.85 -5.80 1.89
C GLU A 13 -18.66 -6.74 2.13
N ALA A 14 -17.43 -6.26 1.90
CA ALA A 14 -16.22 -7.04 2.20
C ALA A 14 -16.12 -7.38 3.70
N PHE A 15 -16.43 -6.42 4.58
CA PHE A 15 -16.47 -6.63 6.02
C PHE A 15 -17.51 -7.68 6.42
N LYS A 16 -18.74 -7.57 5.91
CA LYS A 16 -19.81 -8.54 6.18
C LYS A 16 -19.51 -9.93 5.62
N LEU A 17 -18.76 -10.03 4.53
CA LEU A 17 -18.33 -11.30 3.97
C LEU A 17 -17.23 -11.95 4.83
N ALA A 18 -16.37 -11.13 5.43
CA ALA A 18 -15.30 -11.57 6.31
C ALA A 18 -15.79 -11.98 7.71
N ASP A 19 -16.79 -11.26 8.24
CA ASP A 19 -17.44 -11.52 9.53
C ASP A 19 -18.34 -12.76 9.42
N LYS A 20 -17.72 -13.94 9.54
CA LYS A 20 -18.38 -15.23 9.30
C LYS A 20 -19.24 -15.64 10.48
N ASP A 21 -18.87 -15.22 11.68
CA ASP A 21 -19.62 -15.51 12.88
C ASP A 21 -20.75 -14.50 13.15
N GLY A 22 -20.76 -13.37 12.42
CA GLY A 22 -21.77 -12.33 12.52
C GLY A 22 -21.66 -11.53 13.81
N SER A 23 -20.47 -11.49 14.41
CA SER A 23 -20.20 -10.77 15.66
C SER A 23 -20.25 -9.25 15.47
N GLY A 24 -20.14 -8.76 14.23
CA GLY A 24 -20.01 -7.34 13.92
C GLY A 24 -18.58 -6.80 14.12
N THR A 25 -17.61 -7.67 14.39
CA THR A 25 -16.19 -7.37 14.55
C THR A 25 -15.35 -8.38 13.79
N LEU A 26 -14.22 -7.98 13.23
CA LEU A 26 -13.28 -8.93 12.63
C LEU A 26 -12.18 -9.28 13.61
N GLU A 27 -12.09 -10.56 13.96
CA GLU A 27 -10.95 -11.09 14.69
C GLU A 27 -9.78 -11.39 13.74
N LYS A 28 -8.57 -11.60 14.28
CA LYS A 28 -7.35 -11.84 13.49
C LYS A 28 -7.52 -12.95 12.46
N LYS A 29 -8.26 -14.00 12.81
CA LYS A 29 -8.54 -15.13 11.90
C LYS A 29 -9.38 -14.69 10.70
N GLU A 30 -10.44 -13.92 10.93
CA GLU A 30 -11.34 -13.45 9.89
C GLU A 30 -10.67 -12.42 8.99
N LEU A 31 -9.87 -11.52 9.55
CA LEU A 31 -9.03 -10.60 8.76
C LEU A 31 -8.02 -11.37 7.89
N THR A 32 -7.39 -12.42 8.44
CA THR A 32 -6.44 -13.26 7.70
C THR A 32 -7.10 -13.93 6.50
N GLU A 33 -8.31 -14.47 6.68
CA GLU A 33 -9.08 -15.08 5.59
C GLU A 33 -9.47 -14.03 4.53
N LEU A 34 -9.94 -12.86 4.96
CA LEU A 34 -10.26 -11.75 4.06
C LEU A 34 -9.05 -11.30 3.23
N LEU A 35 -7.87 -11.18 3.85
CA LEU A 35 -6.64 -10.79 3.17
C LEU A 35 -6.11 -11.86 2.22
N LYS A 36 -6.40 -13.14 2.47
CA LYS A 36 -6.08 -14.25 1.56
C LYS A 36 -7.05 -14.33 0.38
N GLU A 37 -8.30 -13.96 0.58
CA GLU A 37 -9.37 -14.04 -0.42
C GLU A 37 -9.43 -12.79 -1.31
N GLY A 38 -9.20 -11.61 -0.74
CA GLY A 38 -8.72 -10.47 -1.50
C GLY A 38 -7.36 -10.85 -2.08
N SER A 39 -7.08 -10.60 -3.35
CA SER A 39 -5.84 -11.04 -4.03
C SER A 39 -4.55 -10.33 -3.54
N CYS A 40 -4.50 -9.96 -2.25
CA CYS A 40 -3.38 -9.39 -1.54
C CYS A 40 -2.45 -10.54 -1.14
N ASN A 41 -1.39 -10.76 -1.93
CA ASN A 41 -0.38 -11.76 -1.60
C ASN A 41 0.55 -11.24 -0.48
N MET A 42 0.01 -11.13 0.73
CA MET A 42 0.75 -10.65 1.90
C MET A 42 1.30 -11.83 2.71
N PRO A 43 2.60 -11.85 3.06
CA PRO A 43 3.16 -12.88 3.92
C PRO A 43 2.56 -12.82 5.32
N GLU A 44 2.36 -13.98 5.95
CA GLU A 44 1.72 -14.07 7.28
C GLU A 44 2.43 -13.23 8.36
N SER A 45 3.75 -13.02 8.21
CA SER A 45 4.55 -12.17 9.10
C SER A 45 4.15 -10.68 9.07
N GLN A 46 3.47 -10.21 8.02
CA GLN A 46 2.98 -8.85 7.93
C GLN A 46 1.52 -8.69 8.34
N ILE A 47 0.76 -9.79 8.43
CA ILE A 47 -0.64 -9.77 8.86
C ILE A 47 -0.78 -9.22 10.27
N ASP A 48 0.18 -9.52 11.16
CA ASP A 48 0.21 -8.96 12.52
C ASP A 48 0.31 -7.43 12.52
N ASN A 49 1.17 -6.86 11.68
CA ASN A 49 1.33 -5.41 11.58
C ASN A 49 0.07 -4.76 10.99
N VAL A 50 -0.56 -5.41 10.01
CA VAL A 50 -1.83 -4.94 9.45
C VAL A 50 -2.92 -5.03 10.51
N PHE A 51 -3.03 -6.12 11.24
CA PHE A 51 -4.03 -6.27 12.28
C PHE A 51 -3.89 -5.15 13.33
N VAL A 52 -2.69 -4.90 13.83
CA VAL A 52 -2.40 -3.80 14.77
C VAL A 52 -2.73 -2.43 14.19
N TYR A 53 -2.49 -2.21 12.90
CA TYR A 53 -2.84 -0.94 12.25
C TYR A 53 -4.36 -0.71 12.19
N PHE A 54 -5.12 -1.78 12.00
CA PHE A 54 -6.57 -1.74 11.87
C PHE A 54 -7.30 -1.77 13.22
N ASP A 55 -6.74 -2.41 14.25
CA ASP A 55 -7.29 -2.57 15.62
C ASP A 55 -7.37 -1.25 16.43
N GLY A 56 -7.21 -0.12 15.75
CA GLY A 56 -7.40 1.20 16.30
C GLY A 56 -6.48 1.52 17.49
N PRO A 57 -6.73 2.64 18.19
CA PRO A 57 -5.99 3.00 19.40
C PRO A 57 -6.45 2.22 20.63
N GLU A 58 -7.60 1.52 20.56
CA GLU A 58 -8.15 0.75 21.68
C GLU A 58 -7.42 -0.58 21.85
N GLY A 59 -7.00 -1.22 20.74
CA GLY A 59 -6.16 -2.41 20.78
C GLY A 59 -6.86 -3.60 21.45
N ASP A 60 -8.18 -3.72 21.26
CA ASP A 60 -9.02 -4.73 21.91
C ASP A 60 -9.01 -6.09 21.17
N GLN A 61 -8.17 -6.20 20.14
CA GLN A 61 -8.03 -7.35 19.25
C GLN A 61 -9.29 -7.64 18.45
N ARG A 62 -10.12 -6.61 18.19
CA ARG A 62 -11.35 -6.68 17.41
C ARG A 62 -11.44 -5.47 16.50
N ILE A 63 -11.41 -5.74 15.20
CA ILE A 63 -11.55 -4.65 14.23
C ILE A 63 -13.03 -4.41 13.98
N THR A 64 -13.55 -3.28 14.45
CA THR A 64 -14.92 -2.87 14.14
C THR A 64 -15.06 -2.43 12.68
N MET A 65 -16.29 -2.37 12.17
CA MET A 65 -16.54 -1.89 10.80
C MET A 65 -16.05 -0.45 10.59
N GLU A 66 -16.17 0.40 11.62
CA GLU A 66 -15.68 1.78 11.57
C GLU A 66 -14.16 1.83 11.43
N GLU A 67 -13.45 1.04 12.24
CA GLU A 67 -11.99 0.93 12.18
C GLU A 67 -11.50 0.34 10.87
N PHE A 68 -12.19 -0.69 10.37
CA PHE A 68 -11.89 -1.27 9.07
C PHE A 68 -12.02 -0.25 7.94
N ILE A 69 -13.13 0.47 7.87
CA ILE A 69 -13.36 1.49 6.85
C ILE A 69 -12.35 2.63 6.99
N LYS A 70 -12.02 3.04 8.22
CA LYS A 70 -11.03 4.10 8.48
C LYS A 70 -9.63 3.66 8.06
N GLY A 71 -9.22 2.44 8.39
CA GLY A 71 -7.96 1.83 7.95
C GLY A 71 -7.87 1.76 6.42
N MET A 72 -8.90 1.22 5.76
CA MET A 72 -8.96 1.14 4.30
C MET A 72 -8.94 2.52 3.63
N ARG A 73 -9.65 3.51 4.17
CA ARG A 73 -9.61 4.89 3.66
C ARG A 73 -8.23 5.51 3.83
N ASN A 74 -7.56 5.29 4.96
CA ASN A 74 -6.23 5.80 5.19
C ASN A 74 -5.22 5.18 4.21
N ILE A 75 -5.33 3.87 3.96
CA ILE A 75 -4.53 3.16 2.94
C ILE A 75 -4.84 3.68 1.54
N GLU A 76 -6.10 3.88 1.17
CA GLU A 76 -6.49 4.42 -0.14
C GLU A 76 -5.96 5.85 -0.34
N ILE A 77 -6.06 6.71 0.68
CA ILE A 77 -5.48 8.06 0.66
C ILE A 77 -3.96 7.99 0.55
N PHE A 78 -3.31 7.08 1.28
CA PHE A 78 -1.86 6.90 1.25
C PHE A 78 -1.38 6.40 -0.11
N ILE A 79 -1.99 5.35 -0.66
CA ILE A 79 -1.72 4.83 -2.00
C ILE A 79 -1.98 5.91 -3.04
N GLY A 80 -3.05 6.69 -2.92
CA GLY A 80 -3.34 7.82 -3.81
C GLY A 80 -2.27 8.92 -3.75
N ARG A 81 -1.71 9.20 -2.55
CA ARG A 81 -0.58 10.12 -2.38
C ARG A 81 0.70 9.56 -2.98
N LEU A 82 1.02 8.28 -2.74
CA LEU A 82 2.16 7.61 -3.34
C LEU A 82 2.05 7.57 -4.86
N ARG A 83 0.85 7.33 -5.40
CA ARG A 83 0.60 7.38 -6.83
C ARG A 83 0.78 8.78 -7.39
N SER A 84 0.29 9.80 -6.69
CA SER A 84 0.50 11.20 -7.11
C SER A 84 1.97 11.61 -7.07
N LEU A 85 2.74 11.07 -6.12
CA LEU A 85 4.20 11.24 -6.06
C LEU A 85 4.87 10.51 -7.21
N PHE A 86 4.52 9.25 -7.46
CA PHE A 86 5.02 8.45 -8.56
C PHE A 86 4.75 9.12 -9.91
N ASP A 87 3.51 9.54 -10.18
CA ASP A 87 3.14 10.24 -11.42
C ASP A 87 3.83 11.61 -11.57
N LYS A 88 4.26 12.23 -10.46
CA LYS A 88 5.06 13.46 -10.49
C LYS A 88 6.54 13.16 -10.82
N PHE A 89 6.99 11.96 -10.52
CA PHE A 89 8.35 11.49 -10.71
C PHE A 89 8.55 10.88 -12.11
N ASP A 90 7.57 10.11 -12.58
CA ASP A 90 7.45 9.54 -13.93
C ASP A 90 7.11 10.66 -14.93
N THR A 91 8.14 11.39 -15.33
CA THR A 91 8.04 12.56 -16.20
C THR A 91 7.68 12.19 -17.64
N ASP A 92 8.10 11.01 -18.09
CA ASP A 92 7.82 10.51 -19.43
C ASP A 92 6.50 9.72 -19.52
N LYS A 93 5.86 9.44 -18.37
CA LYS A 93 4.61 8.67 -18.23
C LYS A 93 4.74 7.24 -18.74
N SER A 94 5.93 6.66 -18.61
CA SER A 94 6.18 5.27 -19.00
C SER A 94 5.50 4.26 -18.07
N GLY A 95 5.09 4.68 -16.87
CA GLY A 95 4.58 3.82 -15.81
C GLY A 95 5.66 3.19 -14.94
N TYR A 96 6.91 3.60 -15.14
CA TYR A 96 8.11 3.12 -14.43
C TYR A 96 8.96 4.33 -14.04
N LEU A 97 9.71 4.24 -12.93
CA LEU A 97 10.74 5.23 -12.60
C LEU A 97 12.10 4.69 -13.00
N ASP A 98 12.73 5.37 -13.96
CA ASP A 98 14.13 5.09 -14.29
C ASP A 98 15.12 5.87 -13.41
N SER A 99 16.41 5.55 -13.55
CA SER A 99 17.48 6.19 -12.78
C SER A 99 17.61 7.70 -13.00
N ASN A 100 17.23 8.21 -14.17
CA ASN A 100 17.26 9.63 -14.48
C ASN A 100 16.06 10.36 -13.85
N GLU A 101 14.91 9.72 -13.82
CA GLU A 101 13.70 10.26 -13.18
C GLU A 101 13.87 10.28 -11.66
N LEU A 102 14.37 9.20 -11.07
CA LEU A 102 14.72 9.15 -9.66
C LEU A 102 15.72 10.26 -9.28
N ARG A 103 16.74 10.49 -10.11
CA ARG A 103 17.71 11.57 -9.93
C ARG A 103 17.06 12.94 -9.92
N LYS A 104 16.22 13.25 -10.92
CA LYS A 104 15.56 14.56 -11.03
C LYS A 104 14.71 14.86 -9.80
N VAL A 105 14.04 13.85 -9.28
CA VAL A 105 13.20 13.95 -8.08
C VAL A 105 14.03 14.26 -6.85
N MET A 106 15.12 13.53 -6.68
CA MET A 106 16.04 13.72 -5.58
C MET A 106 16.68 15.11 -5.61
N GLU A 107 17.08 15.61 -6.79
CA GLU A 107 17.53 16.98 -6.97
C GLU A 107 16.44 18.02 -6.65
N PHE A 108 15.18 17.73 -6.99
CA PHE A 108 14.04 18.60 -6.68
C PHE A 108 13.70 18.63 -5.18
N SER A 109 14.04 17.57 -4.43
CA SER A 109 13.88 17.50 -2.98
C SER A 109 14.89 18.38 -2.21
N GLY A 110 15.87 18.97 -2.90
CA GLY A 110 16.91 19.82 -2.31
C GLY A 110 18.12 19.06 -1.75
N HIS A 111 18.11 17.74 -1.82
CA HIS A 111 19.24 16.88 -1.46
C HIS A 111 19.97 16.41 -2.71
N LYS A 112 21.29 16.65 -2.79
CA LYS A 112 22.14 16.11 -3.85
C LYS A 112 22.55 14.69 -3.49
N PHE A 113 21.89 13.72 -4.09
CA PHE A 113 22.28 12.32 -4.00
C PHE A 113 23.35 12.03 -5.07
N THR A 114 24.33 11.22 -4.70
CA THR A 114 25.37 10.71 -5.60
C THR A 114 24.83 9.59 -6.48
N ASP A 115 25.50 9.33 -7.60
CA ASP A 115 25.16 8.23 -8.51
C ASP A 115 25.17 6.87 -7.81
N SER A 116 26.02 6.73 -6.77
CA SER A 116 26.07 5.53 -5.94
C SER A 116 24.80 5.39 -5.11
N GLU A 117 24.38 6.45 -4.41
CA GLU A 117 23.16 6.43 -3.59
C GLU A 117 21.91 6.20 -4.42
N ILE A 118 21.82 6.81 -5.61
CA ILE A 118 20.72 6.57 -6.55
C ILE A 118 20.70 5.10 -6.98
N ASN A 119 21.86 4.53 -7.31
CA ASN A 119 21.96 3.10 -7.65
C ASN A 119 21.64 2.18 -6.47
N ASP A 120 21.99 2.56 -5.24
CA ASP A 120 21.70 1.77 -4.06
C ASP A 120 20.21 1.79 -3.74
N ILE A 121 19.54 2.93 -3.91
CA ILE A 121 18.08 3.04 -3.80
C ILE A 121 17.40 2.23 -4.90
N LEU A 122 17.89 2.33 -6.14
CA LEU A 122 17.38 1.55 -7.27
C LEU A 122 17.50 0.05 -7.01
N LYS A 123 18.68 -0.43 -6.59
CA LYS A 123 18.88 -1.85 -6.25
C LYS A 123 18.06 -2.31 -5.06
N GLY A 124 17.78 -1.41 -4.12
CA GLY A 124 16.93 -1.71 -2.97
C GLY A 124 15.46 -1.86 -3.32
N ALA A 125 14.99 -1.13 -4.34
CA ALA A 125 13.59 -1.11 -4.75
C ALA A 125 13.28 -2.04 -5.95
N ASP A 126 14.18 -2.12 -6.94
CA ASP A 126 14.09 -2.95 -8.15
C ASP A 126 14.27 -4.43 -7.82
N SER A 127 13.17 -5.07 -7.43
CA SER A 127 13.14 -6.50 -7.10
C SER A 127 13.05 -7.38 -8.35
N SER A 128 12.55 -6.82 -9.46
CA SER A 128 12.44 -7.51 -10.75
C SER A 128 13.76 -7.56 -11.52
N GLY A 129 14.70 -6.66 -11.22
CA GLY A 129 16.00 -6.55 -11.85
C GLY A 129 15.94 -5.97 -13.26
N ASP A 130 14.87 -5.24 -13.60
CA ASP A 130 14.69 -4.66 -14.94
C ASP A 130 15.37 -3.29 -15.10
N GLY A 131 16.01 -2.79 -14.04
CA GLY A 131 16.72 -1.52 -14.00
C GLY A 131 15.80 -0.31 -13.84
N LYS A 132 14.52 -0.53 -13.54
CA LYS A 132 13.50 0.47 -13.30
C LYS A 132 12.72 0.11 -12.04
N ILE A 133 11.93 1.06 -11.54
CA ILE A 133 11.05 0.83 -10.39
C ILE A 133 9.62 0.96 -10.87
N SER A 134 8.89 -0.15 -10.90
CA SER A 134 7.46 -0.17 -11.10
C SER A 134 6.71 0.43 -9.91
N PHE A 135 5.44 0.77 -10.09
CA PHE A 135 4.62 1.28 -8.98
C PHE A 135 4.52 0.29 -7.80
N ASP A 136 4.44 -1.01 -8.09
CA ASP A 136 4.37 -2.05 -7.06
C ASP A 136 5.70 -2.17 -6.28
N GLU A 137 6.84 -2.05 -6.95
CA GLU A 137 8.16 -1.98 -6.32
C GLU A 137 8.33 -0.70 -5.48
N PHE A 138 7.82 0.43 -5.97
CA PHE A 138 7.82 1.68 -5.24
C PHE A 138 6.98 1.61 -3.95
N LEU A 139 5.81 0.95 -4.02
CA LEU A 139 4.98 0.70 -2.83
C LEU A 139 5.75 -0.17 -1.82
N ASN A 140 6.31 -1.30 -2.27
CA ASN A 140 7.06 -2.22 -1.41
C ASN A 140 8.30 -1.57 -0.77
N ALA A 141 8.96 -0.63 -1.46
CA ALA A 141 10.10 0.10 -0.92
C ALA A 141 9.71 1.15 0.14
N CYS A 142 8.45 1.61 0.15
CA CYS A 142 7.93 2.61 1.09
C CYS A 142 7.20 2.03 2.31
N THR A 143 6.96 0.71 2.33
CA THR A 143 6.22 -0.02 3.39
C THR A 143 7.13 -1.00 4.13
#